data_AF-A0ABD1NQF1-F1
#
_entry.id   AF-A0ABD1NQF1-F1
#
_cell.length_a   1.000
_cell.length_b   1.000
_cell.length_c   1.000
_cell.angle_alpha   90.00
_cell.angle_beta   90.00
_cell.angle_gamma   90.00
#
_symmetry.space_group_name_H-M   'P 1'
#
loop_
_entity.id
_entity.type
_entity.pdbx_description
1 polymer ?
#
loop_
_entity_poly.entity_id
_entity_poly.type
_entity_poly.pdbx_seq_one_letter_code
_entity_poly.pdbx_strand_id
1 'polypeptide(L)'
;MKRSYGGIWPIKLNFLKDFTLIPDLIHEIPMDIYALHYLGLKPWMCYQDYDCNCDFIEYQRHASDSAHESRWTVYKAMPKKLKSYCSLSRELESRLRYVRRVARNNSFPDGHWKNKVQDPRTHFLS
;
A
#
# COMPACT_ATOMS: atom_id res chain seq x y z
N MET A 1 20.12 25.07 -29.91
CA MET A 1 18.87 25.29 -29.15
C MET A 1 18.70 24.21 -28.11
N LYS A 2 18.82 24.53 -26.82
CA LYS A 2 18.47 23.59 -25.73
C LYS A 2 16.95 23.53 -25.65
N ARG A 3 16.34 22.37 -25.92
CA ARG A 3 14.94 22.12 -25.59
C ARG A 3 14.83 22.12 -24.06
N SER A 4 14.31 23.20 -23.50
CA SER A 4 13.89 23.24 -22.10
C SER A 4 12.66 22.34 -21.99
N TYR A 5 12.84 21.11 -21.51
CA TYR A 5 11.72 20.26 -21.13
C TYR A 5 11.16 20.75 -19.79
N GLY A 6 10.35 21.82 -19.84
CA GLY A 6 9.40 22.07 -18.77
C GLY A 6 8.39 20.92 -18.74
N GLY A 7 8.57 19.95 -17.84
CA GLY A 7 7.69 18.77 -17.84
C GLY A 7 7.84 17.75 -16.70
N ILE A 8 8.70 17.98 -15.70
CA ILE A 8 8.89 17.05 -14.57
C ILE A 8 7.88 17.31 -13.42
N TRP A 9 7.34 18.53 -13.35
CA TRP A 9 6.44 18.97 -12.26
C TRP A 9 5.12 18.19 -12.13
N PRO A 10 4.39 17.83 -13.22
CA PRO A 10 3.09 17.19 -13.09
C PRO A 10 3.15 15.82 -12.39
N ILE A 11 4.21 15.05 -12.63
CA ILE A 11 4.37 13.69 -12.07
C ILE A 11 4.75 13.77 -10.59
N LYS A 12 5.64 14.69 -10.20
CA LYS A 12 6.05 14.86 -8.80
C LYS A 12 4.92 15.35 -7.90
N LEU A 13 4.00 16.14 -8.44
CA LEU A 13 2.83 16.67 -7.73
C LEU A 13 1.64 15.71 -7.69
N ASN A 14 1.71 14.58 -8.39
CA ASN A 14 0.66 13.56 -8.41
C ASN A 14 1.25 12.21 -8.85
N PHE A 15 2.21 11.68 -8.09
CA PHE A 15 2.86 10.42 -8.45
C PHE A 15 1.86 9.27 -8.31
N LEU A 16 1.49 8.63 -9.41
CA LEU A 16 0.54 7.54 -9.42
C LEU A 16 1.23 6.26 -8.95
N LYS A 17 0.65 5.61 -7.94
CA LYS A 17 1.05 4.28 -7.47
C LYS A 17 0.58 3.21 -8.47
N ASP A 18 1.19 3.20 -9.65
CA ASP A 18 0.94 2.27 -10.75
C ASP A 18 2.28 1.86 -11.37
N PHE A 19 2.61 0.58 -11.28
CA PHE A 19 3.90 0.02 -11.67
C PHE A 19 3.81 -0.88 -12.92
N THR A 20 2.78 -0.69 -13.74
CA THR A 20 2.47 -1.49 -14.95
C THR A 20 3.56 -1.61 -16.02
N LEU A 21 4.66 -0.85 -15.93
CA LEU A 21 5.64 -0.72 -17.01
C LEU A 21 7.03 -1.33 -16.71
N ILE A 22 7.24 -1.93 -15.53
CA ILE A 22 8.56 -2.41 -15.14
C ILE A 22 8.50 -3.90 -14.80
N PRO A 23 8.81 -4.78 -15.77
CA PRO A 23 9.19 -6.14 -15.45
C PRO A 23 10.52 -6.04 -14.70
N ASP A 24 10.62 -6.67 -13.53
CA ASP A 24 11.77 -6.67 -12.62
C ASP A 24 11.72 -5.60 -11.51
N LEU A 25 10.83 -5.93 -10.55
CA LEU A 25 10.98 -5.76 -9.11
C LEU A 25 11.75 -4.51 -8.66
N ILE A 26 10.99 -3.47 -8.37
CA ILE A 26 10.92 -2.81 -7.06
C ILE A 26 9.79 -1.77 -7.21
N HIS A 27 8.64 -2.02 -6.57
CA HIS A 27 7.54 -1.05 -6.55
C HIS A 27 7.85 0.05 -5.50
N GLU A 28 8.93 0.81 -5.72
CA GLU A 28 9.32 1.91 -4.86
C GLU A 28 8.82 3.25 -5.35
N ILE A 29 8.44 4.09 -4.39
CA ILE A 29 8.18 5.50 -4.66
C ILE A 29 9.51 6.27 -4.70
N PRO A 30 9.73 7.20 -5.66
CA PRO A 30 10.91 8.04 -5.68
C PRO A 30 10.95 8.97 -4.46
N MET A 31 12.15 9.26 -3.94
CA MET A 31 12.32 10.15 -2.78
C MET A 31 11.98 11.63 -3.06
N ASP A 32 11.95 12.05 -4.33
CA ASP A 32 11.79 13.44 -4.75
C ASP A 32 10.37 13.79 -5.25
N ILE A 33 9.36 13.03 -4.83
CA ILE A 33 7.94 13.33 -5.06
C ILE A 33 7.36 14.22 -3.96
N TYR A 34 6.39 15.05 -4.33
CA TYR A 34 5.69 15.94 -3.40
C TYR A 34 4.32 15.41 -2.99
N ALA A 35 3.68 14.60 -3.85
CA ALA A 35 2.41 13.97 -3.54
C ALA A 35 2.31 12.59 -4.17
N LEU A 36 1.66 11.68 -3.45
CA LEU A 36 1.45 10.29 -3.81
C LEU A 36 -0.04 10.02 -3.99
N HIS A 37 -0.41 9.49 -5.15
CA HIS A 37 -1.77 9.07 -5.46
C HIS A 37 -1.93 7.57 -5.26
N TYR A 38 -2.66 7.20 -4.22
CA TYR A 38 -2.95 5.80 -3.90
C TYR A 38 -4.06 5.22 -4.78
N LEU A 39 -3.65 4.39 -5.74
CA LEU A 39 -4.52 3.51 -6.53
C LEU A 39 -4.67 2.13 -5.87
N GLY A 40 -5.62 1.33 -6.36
CA GLY A 40 -6.01 0.05 -5.75
C GLY A 40 -6.76 0.24 -4.43
N LEU A 41 -6.50 -0.64 -3.46
CA LEU A 41 -7.07 -0.54 -2.12
C LEU A 41 -6.51 0.69 -1.40
N LYS A 42 -7.39 1.37 -0.68
CA LYS A 42 -6.99 2.53 0.10
C LYS A 42 -6.12 2.10 1.28
N PRO A 43 -5.02 2.81 1.60
CA PRO A 43 -4.00 2.33 2.54
C PRO A 43 -4.51 2.09 3.96
N TRP A 44 -5.52 2.85 4.39
CA TRP A 44 -6.12 2.67 5.72
C TRP A 44 -6.86 1.35 5.88
N MET A 45 -7.17 0.67 4.77
CA MET A 45 -7.82 -0.62 4.76
C MET A 45 -6.86 -1.80 4.87
N CYS A 46 -5.56 -1.60 4.64
CA CYS A 46 -4.55 -2.65 4.77
C CYS A 46 -4.06 -2.77 6.22
N TYR A 47 -3.51 -3.93 6.58
CA TYR A 47 -2.74 -4.10 7.83
C TYR A 47 -1.53 -3.18 7.87
N GLN A 48 -0.94 -3.02 9.05
CA GLN A 48 0.31 -2.26 9.21
C GLN A 48 1.50 -2.89 8.52
N ASP A 49 1.49 -4.21 8.39
CA ASP A 49 2.69 -4.99 8.18
C ASP A 49 3.24 -4.94 6.75
N TYR A 50 2.40 -4.68 5.75
CA TYR A 50 2.75 -4.58 4.33
C TYR A 50 1.55 -4.07 3.52
N ASP A 51 1.78 -3.72 2.27
CA ASP A 51 0.72 -3.33 1.35
C ASP A 51 -0.17 -4.51 0.96
N CYS A 52 -1.41 -4.52 1.45
CA CYS A 52 -2.35 -5.60 1.17
C CYS A 52 -2.74 -5.73 -0.31
N ASN A 53 -2.43 -4.75 -1.17
CA ASN A 53 -2.60 -4.90 -2.62
C ASN A 53 -1.79 -6.10 -3.19
N CYS A 54 -0.70 -6.53 -2.53
CA CYS A 54 0.05 -7.74 -2.91
C CYS A 54 -0.83 -9.00 -2.93
N ASP A 55 -1.81 -9.09 -2.03
CA ASP A 55 -2.68 -10.28 -1.90
C ASP A 55 -3.88 -10.27 -2.86
N PHE A 56 -4.07 -9.19 -3.63
CA PHE A 56 -5.17 -9.02 -4.57
C PHE A 56 -4.63 -9.01 -6.00
N ILE A 57 -4.97 -10.05 -6.78
CA ILE A 57 -4.50 -10.18 -8.16
C ILE A 57 -4.79 -8.95 -9.03
N GLU A 58 -5.94 -8.32 -8.82
CA GLU A 58 -6.38 -7.11 -9.53
C GLU A 58 -5.58 -5.85 -9.16
N TYR A 59 -4.95 -5.85 -7.99
CA TYR A 59 -4.28 -4.67 -7.42
C TYR A 59 -2.77 -4.83 -7.26
N GLN A 60 -2.19 -5.98 -7.62
CA GLN A 60 -0.73 -6.20 -7.54
C GLN A 60 0.07 -5.12 -8.27
N ARG A 61 -0.43 -4.62 -9.41
CA ARG A 61 0.20 -3.50 -10.15
C ARG A 61 0.27 -2.19 -9.37
N HIS A 62 -0.52 -2.06 -8.31
CA HIS A 62 -0.56 -0.91 -7.41
C HIS A 62 0.09 -1.22 -6.07
N ALA A 63 0.66 -2.41 -5.84
CA ALA A 63 1.27 -2.74 -4.56
C ALA A 63 2.60 -2.00 -4.38
N SER A 64 2.91 -1.47 -3.20
CA SER A 64 4.18 -0.80 -2.89
C SER A 64 4.34 -0.64 -1.38
N ASP A 65 5.31 -1.35 -0.80
CA ASP A 65 5.59 -1.27 0.64
C ASP A 65 6.17 0.09 1.05
N SER A 66 6.93 0.76 0.18
CA SER A 66 7.43 2.14 0.45
C SER A 66 6.29 3.18 0.47
N ALA A 67 5.31 3.05 -0.43
CA ALA A 67 4.08 3.84 -0.39
C ALA A 67 3.27 3.57 0.88
N HIS A 68 3.21 2.30 1.29
CA HIS A 68 2.51 1.87 2.50
C HIS A 68 3.17 2.42 3.77
N GLU A 69 4.49 2.32 3.87
CA GLU A 69 5.28 2.89 4.97
C GLU A 69 5.05 4.40 5.10
N SER A 70 5.05 5.12 3.98
CA SER A 70 4.78 6.56 3.94
C SER A 70 3.44 6.92 4.60
N ARG A 71 2.38 6.14 4.32
CA ARG A 71 1.08 6.33 4.97
C ARG A 71 1.16 6.03 6.47
N TRP A 72 1.90 5.01 6.88
CA TRP A 72 2.05 4.68 8.30
C TRP A 72 2.87 5.69 9.07
N THR A 73 3.82 6.37 8.44
CA THR A 73 4.51 7.52 9.02
C THR A 73 3.52 8.64 9.35
N VAL A 74 2.61 8.97 8.42
CA VAL A 74 1.54 9.95 8.67
C VAL A 74 0.59 9.47 9.78
N TYR A 75 0.16 8.21 9.75
CA TYR A 75 -0.70 7.65 10.80
C TYR A 75 -0.04 7.67 12.19
N LYS A 76 1.27 7.38 12.28
CA LYS A 76 2.02 7.41 13.55
C LYS A 76 2.06 8.83 14.13
N ALA A 77 2.28 9.84 13.30
CA ALA A 77 2.33 11.25 13.69
C ALA A 77 0.94 11.86 14.01
N MET A 78 -0.14 11.22 13.57
CA MET A 78 -1.50 11.70 13.75
C MET A 78 -1.93 11.75 15.24
N PRO A 79 -2.69 12.77 15.68
CA PRO A 79 -3.29 12.79 17.02
C PRO A 79 -4.17 11.56 17.32
N LYS A 80 -4.18 11.08 18.57
CA LYS A 80 -4.94 9.88 18.99
C LYS A 80 -6.43 9.92 18.59
N LYS A 81 -7.06 11.10 18.70
CA LYS A 81 -8.47 11.32 18.32
C LYS A 81 -8.76 11.08 16.84
N LEU A 82 -7.75 11.20 15.96
CA LEU A 82 -7.92 10.98 14.53
C LEU A 82 -7.60 9.53 14.15
N LYS A 83 -6.72 8.86 14.90
CA LYS A 83 -6.38 7.45 14.66
C LYS A 83 -7.60 6.52 14.76
N SER A 84 -8.58 6.84 15.60
CA SER A 84 -9.83 6.08 15.73
C SER A 84 -10.64 5.99 14.44
N TYR A 85 -10.56 6.99 13.54
CA TYR A 85 -11.23 6.94 12.25
C TYR A 85 -10.55 6.00 11.24
N CYS A 86 -9.33 5.55 11.53
CA CYS A 86 -8.60 4.56 10.73
C CYS A 86 -8.67 3.15 11.34
N SER A 87 -9.67 2.88 12.20
CA SER A 87 -9.87 1.55 12.79
C SER A 87 -10.16 0.52 11.70
N LEU A 88 -9.68 -0.71 11.91
CA LEU A 88 -10.02 -1.83 11.05
C LEU A 88 -11.38 -2.38 11.50
N SER A 89 -12.35 -2.61 10.62
CA SER A 89 -13.60 -3.27 11.01
C SER A 89 -13.42 -4.80 10.96
N ARG A 90 -14.23 -5.55 11.72
CA ARG A 90 -14.22 -7.03 11.70
C ARG A 90 -14.53 -7.60 10.32
N GLU A 91 -15.42 -6.96 9.58
CA GLU A 91 -15.77 -7.33 8.21
C GLU A 91 -14.57 -7.17 7.27
N LEU A 92 -13.92 -6.00 7.33
CA LEU A 92 -12.74 -5.73 6.52
C LEU A 92 -11.59 -6.66 6.87
N GLU A 93 -11.36 -6.92 8.16
CA GLU A 93 -10.35 -7.88 8.62
C GLU A 93 -10.64 -9.30 8.11
N SER A 94 -11.90 -9.73 8.12
CA SER A 94 -12.30 -11.02 7.55
C SER A 94 -12.01 -11.10 6.06
N ARG A 95 -12.27 -10.02 5.31
CA ARG A 95 -11.92 -9.91 3.89
C ARG A 95 -10.41 -9.99 3.66
N LEU A 96 -9.60 -9.27 4.45
CA LEU A 96 -8.13 -9.33 4.36
C LEU A 96 -7.59 -10.74 4.64
N ARG A 97 -8.15 -11.45 5.63
CA ARG A 97 -7.76 -12.85 5.90
C ARG A 97 -8.13 -13.79 4.76
N TYR A 98 -9.31 -13.60 4.16
CA TYR A 98 -9.76 -14.40 3.03
C TYR A 98 -8.85 -14.24 1.82
N VAL A 99 -8.58 -13.01 1.39
CA VAL A 99 -7.72 -12.74 0.23
C VAL A 99 -6.28 -13.18 0.45
N ARG A 100 -5.75 -13.00 1.66
CA ARG A 100 -4.44 -13.54 2.04
C ARG A 100 -4.39 -15.08 1.97
N ARG A 101 -5.49 -15.77 2.32
CA ARG A 101 -5.63 -17.22 2.12
C ARG A 101 -5.65 -17.58 0.63
N VAL A 102 -6.34 -16.80 -0.20
CA VAL A 102 -6.38 -16.99 -1.65
C VAL A 102 -4.97 -16.81 -2.25
N ALA A 103 -4.24 -15.76 -1.88
CA ALA A 103 -2.87 -15.52 -2.33
C ALA A 103 -1.92 -16.67 -1.95
N ARG A 104 -2.04 -17.17 -0.71
CA ARG A 104 -1.34 -18.39 -0.25
C ARG A 104 -1.68 -19.61 -1.10
N ASN A 105 -2.96 -19.90 -1.29
CA ASN A 105 -3.41 -21.09 -2.00
C ASN A 105 -2.99 -21.06 -3.48
N ASN A 106 -2.88 -19.88 -4.07
CA ASN A 106 -2.38 -19.67 -5.43
C ASN A 106 -0.87 -19.45 -5.49
N SER A 107 -0.15 -19.55 -4.36
CA SER A 107 1.30 -19.37 -4.27
C SER A 107 1.80 -18.10 -4.96
N PHE A 108 1.18 -16.95 -4.66
CA PHE A 108 1.59 -15.67 -5.25
C PHE A 108 3.10 -15.44 -5.07
N PRO A 109 3.82 -15.07 -6.15
CA PRO A 109 5.28 -15.08 -6.18
C PRO A 109 5.91 -13.99 -5.30
N ASP A 110 5.19 -12.90 -5.04
CA ASP A 110 5.66 -11.81 -4.16
C ASP A 110 5.82 -12.25 -2.69
N GLY A 111 5.13 -13.32 -2.27
CA GLY A 111 5.26 -13.92 -0.94
C GLY A 111 4.74 -13.09 0.24
N HIS A 112 4.12 -11.92 0.05
CA HIS A 112 3.71 -11.03 1.14
C HIS A 112 2.68 -11.68 2.07
N TRP A 113 1.86 -12.60 1.55
CA TRP A 113 0.93 -13.41 2.32
C TRP A 113 1.61 -14.26 3.42
N LYS A 114 2.95 -14.41 3.41
CA LYS A 114 3.74 -15.06 4.47
C LYS A 114 4.07 -14.16 5.66
N ASN A 115 4.04 -12.83 5.49
CA ASN A 115 4.41 -11.87 6.54
C ASN A 115 3.54 -12.05 7.81
N LYS A 116 4.14 -11.96 8.99
CA LYS A 116 3.35 -12.04 10.23
C LYS A 116 2.53 -10.76 10.38
N VAL A 117 1.21 -10.88 10.52
CA VAL A 117 0.32 -9.75 10.83
C VAL A 117 0.47 -9.39 12.31
N GLN A 118 0.87 -8.15 12.59
CA GLN A 118 1.08 -7.59 13.93
C GLN A 118 0.35 -6.25 14.11
N ASP A 119 -0.50 -5.87 13.17
CA ASP A 119 -1.30 -4.64 13.24
C ASP A 119 -2.12 -4.57 14.54
N PRO A 120 -1.93 -3.56 15.40
CA PRO A 120 -2.63 -3.45 16.68
C PRO A 120 -4.14 -3.17 16.55
N ARG A 121 -4.64 -2.90 15.34
CA ARG A 121 -6.06 -2.67 15.06
C ARG A 121 -6.86 -3.97 14.83
N THR A 122 -6.20 -5.12 14.78
CA THR A 122 -6.84 -6.43 14.57
C THR A 122 -7.75 -6.82 15.74
N HIS A 123 -8.90 -7.42 15.45
CA HIS A 123 -9.88 -7.90 16.43
C HIS A 123 -9.70 -9.37 16.80
N PHE A 124 -8.93 -10.14 16.03
CA PHE A 124 -8.77 -11.59 16.24
C PHE A 124 -7.44 -11.96 16.94
N LEU A 125 -6.64 -10.97 17.33
CA LEU A 125 -5.45 -11.15 18.17
C LEU A 125 -5.73 -10.87 19.67
N SER A 126 -7.00 -10.65 20.04
CA SER A 126 -7.50 -10.47 21.41
C SER A 126 -8.26 -11.69 21.91
#